data_AF-A0A0P8CIX4-F1
#
_entry.id   AF-A0A0P8CIX4-F1
#
_cell.length_a   1.000
_cell.length_b   1.000
_cell.length_c   1.000
_cell.angle_alpha   90.00
_cell.angle_beta   90.00
_cell.angle_gamma   90.00
#
_symmetry.space_group_name_H-M   'P 1'
#
loop_
_entity.id
_entity.type
_entity.pdbx_description
1 polymer ?
#
loop_
_entity_poly.entity_id
_entity_poly.type
_entity_poly.pdbx_seq_one_letter_code
_entity_poly.pdbx_strand_id
1 'polypeptide(L)' 'MEGLGSIGIKCVKPEGAFYAFPEVEDEDAPQKLLKNGVIVVPGSAFGENGKGHIRISYATSEENLRRAIGIMERVL' A
#
# COMPACT_ATOMS: atom_id res chain seq x y z
N MET A 1 -1.74 1.56 10.32
CA MET A 1 -0.47 2.31 10.20
C MET A 1 0.69 1.52 10.77
N GLU A 2 0.58 1.00 12.00
CA GLU A 2 1.63 0.17 12.61
C GLU A 2 2.14 -0.96 11.70
N GLY A 3 1.26 -1.72 11.03
CA GLY A 3 1.67 -2.79 10.13
C GLY A 3 2.45 -2.34 8.88
N LEU A 4 2.24 -1.12 8.38
CA LEU A 4 3.07 -0.56 7.30
C LEU A 4 4.42 -0.09 7.86
N GLY A 5 4.40 0.58 9.01
CA GLY A 5 5.60 1.04 9.69
C GLY A 5 6.53 -0.11 10.11
N SER A 6 5.99 -1.26 10.51
CA SER A 6 6.79 -2.44 10.91
C SER A 6 7.59 -3.04 9.75
N ILE A 7 7.16 -2.80 8.51
CA ILE A 7 7.83 -3.28 7.29
C ILE A 7 8.61 -2.16 6.58
N GLY A 8 8.86 -1.05 7.28
CA GLY A 8 9.65 0.08 6.76
C GLY A 8 8.90 1.04 5.81
N ILE A 9 7.60 0.85 5.60
CA ILE A 9 6.80 1.68 4.70
C ILE A 9 6.29 2.92 5.43
N LYS A 10 6.67 4.09 4.92
CA LYS A 10 6.18 5.38 5.39
C LYS A 10 4.80 5.64 4.85
N CYS A 11 3.90 6.08 5.71
CA CYS A 11 2.56 6.49 5.31
C CYS A 11 2.01 7.51 6.32
N VAL A 12 1.53 8.63 5.81
CA VAL A 12 0.83 9.64 6.62
C VAL A 12 -0.50 9.05 7.08
N LYS A 13 -0.83 9.21 8.37
CA LYS A 13 -2.09 8.73 8.94
C LYS A 13 -3.25 9.56 8.36
N PRO A 14 -4.21 8.94 7.66
CA PRO A 14 -5.38 9.64 7.15
C PRO A 14 -6.28 10.12 8.29
N GLU A 15 -6.86 11.31 8.13
CA GLU A 15 -7.70 11.94 9.17
C GLU A 15 -9.19 11.57 9.10
N GLY A 16 -9.65 10.96 7.99
CA GLY A 16 -11.06 10.59 7.84
C GLY A 16 -11.43 9.72 6.63
N ALA A 17 -10.45 9.24 5.86
CA ALA A 17 -10.70 8.35 4.72
C ALA A 17 -10.67 6.88 5.16
N PHE A 18 -11.08 5.96 4.27
CA PHE A 18 -10.80 4.52 4.38
C PHE A 18 -9.62 4.07 3.52
N TYR A 19 -8.79 5.04 3.11
CA TYR A 19 -7.66 4.85 2.23
C TYR A 19 -6.37 5.36 2.87
N ALA A 20 -5.28 4.65 2.61
CA ALA A 20 -3.92 5.05 2.93
C ALA A 20 -3.14 5.30 1.65
N PHE A 21 -2.13 6.17 1.73
CA PHE A 21 -1.27 6.56 0.62
C PHE A 21 0.22 6.39 0.99
N PRO A 22 0.70 5.14 1.19
CA PRO A 22 2.10 4.88 1.50
C PRO A 22 3.05 5.23 0.36
N GLU A 23 4.26 5.63 0.74
CA GLU A 23 5.42 5.79 -0.14
C GLU A 23 5.95 4.41 -0.55
N VAL A 24 6.07 4.19 -1.86
CA VAL A 24 6.65 3.00 -2.48
C VAL A 24 7.40 3.47 -3.73
N GLU A 25 8.73 3.59 -3.62
CA GLU A 25 9.59 4.12 -4.70
C GLU A 25 9.65 3.21 -5.93
N ASP A 26 9.38 1.92 -5.76
CA ASP A 26 9.37 0.94 -6.84
C ASP A 26 8.11 1.07 -7.72
N GLU A 27 8.27 1.59 -8.94
CA GLU A 27 7.17 1.77 -9.90
C GLU A 27 6.50 0.43 -10.32
N ASP A 28 7.23 -0.69 -10.24
CA ASP A 28 6.70 -2.03 -10.55
C ASP A 28 5.95 -2.66 -9.37
N ALA A 29 5.98 -2.05 -8.19
CA ALA A 29 5.35 -2.58 -6.98
C ALA A 29 3.88 -2.99 -7.17
N PRO A 30 2.99 -2.20 -7.83
CA PRO A 30 1.61 -2.61 -8.06
C PRO A 30 1.50 -3.94 -8.83
N GLN A 31 2.37 -4.18 -9.81
CA GLN A 31 2.40 -5.43 -10.58
C GLN A 31 2.96 -6.58 -9.76
N LYS A 32 4.02 -6.35 -8.98
CA LYS A 32 4.60 -7.37 -8.08
C LYS A 32 3.59 -7.80 -7.01
N LEU A 33 2.89 -6.85 -6.40
CA LEU A 33 1.85 -7.11 -5.41
C LEU A 33 0.67 -7.88 -6.03
N LEU A 34 0.22 -7.47 -7.23
CA LEU A 34 -0.87 -8.14 -7.94
C LEU A 34 -0.54 -9.62 -8.19
N LYS A 35 0.69 -9.92 -8.65
CA LYS A 35 1.16 -11.30 -8.88
C LYS A 35 1.17 -12.16 -7.61
N ASN A 36 1.27 -11.53 -6.44
CA ASN A 36 1.26 -12.19 -5.14
C ASN A 36 -0.10 -12.15 -4.43
N GLY A 37 -1.15 -11.65 -5.10
CA GLY A 37 -2.52 -11.64 -4.59
C GLY A 37 -2.89 -10.42 -3.75
N VAL A 38 -2.14 -9.31 -3.86
CA VAL A 38 -2.49 -8.01 -3.25
C VAL A 38 -2.76 -7.00 -4.34
N ILE A 39 -3.99 -6.48 -4.40
CA ILE A 39 -4.38 -5.46 -5.36
C ILE A 39 -4.25 -4.08 -4.73
N VAL A 40 -3.53 -3.18 -5.39
CA VAL A 40 -3.37 -1.77 -5.00
C VAL A 40 -3.59 -0.88 -6.21
N VAL A 41 -3.88 0.40 -5.99
CA VAL A 41 -3.96 1.36 -7.09
C VAL A 41 -2.62 2.11 -7.18
N PRO A 42 -1.97 2.19 -8.35
CA PRO A 42 -0.77 3.00 -8.51
C PRO A 42 -1.09 4.46 -8.22
N GLY A 43 -0.23 5.12 -7.44
CA GLY A 43 -0.42 6.53 -7.08
C GLY A 43 -0.35 7.45 -8.30
N SER A 44 0.35 7.06 -9.37
CA SER A 44 0.38 7.79 -10.65
C SER A 44 -1.00 7.97 -11.29
N ALA A 45 -2.00 7.15 -10.95
CA ALA A 45 -3.39 7.35 -11.36
C ALA A 45 -4.03 8.62 -10.76
N PHE A 46 -3.39 9.23 -9.75
CA PHE A 46 -3.81 10.48 -9.09
C PHE A 46 -2.99 11.70 -9.58
N GLY A 47 -2.20 11.54 -10.64
CA GLY A 47 -1.37 12.60 -11.23
C GLY A 47 0.10 12.52 -10.81
N GLU A 48 0.90 13.49 -11.26
CA GLU A 48 2.36 13.52 -11.07
C GLU A 48 2.78 13.45 -9.60
N ASN A 49 2.05 14.14 -8.72
CA ASN A 49 2.32 14.14 -7.27
C ASN A 49 2.04 12.80 -6.58
N GLY A 50 1.36 11.87 -7.26
CA GLY A 50 1.12 10.52 -6.77
C GLY A 50 2.18 9.50 -7.19
N LYS A 51 3.16 9.88 -8.01
CA LYS A 51 4.30 8.99 -8.32
C LYS A 51 5.07 8.61 -7.05
N GLY A 52 5.65 7.42 -7.03
CA GLY A 52 6.32 6.87 -5.85
C GLY A 52 5.38 6.53 -4.69
N HIS A 53 4.07 6.40 -4.95
CA HIS A 53 3.08 6.02 -3.94
C HIS A 53 2.11 4.97 -4.49
N ILE A 54 1.40 4.30 -3.59
CA ILE A 54 0.25 3.46 -3.91
C ILE A 54 -0.92 3.83 -3.02
N ARG A 55 -2.15 3.63 -3.52
CA ARG A 55 -3.37 3.76 -2.71
C ARG A 55 -3.84 2.39 -2.25
N ILE A 56 -4.04 2.25 -0.94
CA ILE A 56 -4.56 1.04 -0.30
C ILE A 56 -5.90 1.35 0.35
N SER A 57 -6.90 0.49 0.15
CA SER A 57 -8.14 0.51 0.94
C SER A 57 -7.97 -0.38 2.16
N TYR A 58 -8.25 0.14 3.35
CA TYR A 58 -8.26 -0.66 4.58
C TYR A 58 -9.66 -0.95 5.13
N ALA A 59 -10.70 -0.65 4.35
CA ALA A 59 -12.08 -1.08 4.64
C ALA A 59 -12.26 -2.58 4.33
N THR A 60 -11.57 -3.43 5.08
CA THR A 60 -11.65 -4.90 4.99
C THR A 60 -11.37 -5.53 6.36
N SER A 61 -11.38 -6.86 6.46
CA SER A 61 -11.10 -7.56 7.71
C SER A 61 -9.65 -7.39 8.15
N GLU A 62 -9.41 -7.44 9.46
CA GLU A 62 -8.05 -7.40 10.02
C GLU A 62 -7.17 -8.56 9.53
N GLU A 63 -7.77 -9.73 9.32
CA GLU A 63 -7.10 -10.90 8.73
C GLU A 63 -6.56 -10.61 7.33
N ASN A 64 -7.37 -10.00 6.46
CA ASN A 64 -6.95 -9.62 5.12
C ASN A 64 -5.83 -8.57 5.17
N LEU A 65 -5.91 -7.61 6.09
CA LEU A 65 -4.85 -6.61 6.29
C LEU A 65 -3.55 -7.26 6.73
N ARG A 66 -3.58 -8.17 7.72
CA ARG A 66 -2.38 -8.90 8.18
C ARG A 66 -1.75 -9.73 7.07
N ARG A 67 -2.58 -10.43 6.28
CA ARG A 67 -2.11 -11.19 5.12
C ARG A 67 -1.47 -10.28 4.07
N ALA A 68 -2.10 -9.15 3.76
CA ALA A 68 -1.58 -8.19 2.79
C ALA A 68 -0.23 -7.60 3.24
N ILE A 69 -0.10 -7.21 4.51
CA ILE A 69 1.16 -6.72 5.07
C ILE A 69 2.26 -7.78 4.97
N GLY A 70 1.98 -9.05 5.29
CA GLY A 70 2.97 -10.12 5.16
C GLY A 70 3.34 -10.46 3.71
N ILE A 71 2.51 -10.11 2.71
CA ILE A 71 2.89 -10.19 1.29
C ILE A 71 3.76 -8.97 0.94
N MET A 72 3.36 -7.77 1.36
CA MET A 72 4.10 -6.53 1.12
C MET A 72 5.53 -6.61 1.66
N GLU A 73 5.73 -7.13 2.87
CA GLU A 73 7.06 -7.32 3.49
C GLU A 73 8.03 -8.18 2.66
N ARG A 74 7.50 -9.14 1.88
CA ARG A 74 8.31 -10.06 1.08
C ARG A 74 8.56 -9.57 -0.34
N VAL A 75 7.72 -8.64 -0.80
CA VAL A 75 7.61 -8.24 -2.22
C VAL A 75 8.17 -6.84 -2.46
N LEU A 76 8.03 -5.95 -1.47
CA LEU A 76 8.53 -4.57 -1.46
C LEU A 76 9.85 -4.51 -0.70
#